data_AF-A0A369H103-F1
#
_entry.id   AF-A0A369H103-F1
#
_cell.length_a   1.000
_cell.length_b   1.000
_cell.length_c   1.000
_cell.angle_alpha   90.00
_cell.angle_beta   90.00
_cell.angle_gamma   90.00
#
_symmetry.space_group_name_H-M   'P 1'
#
loop_
_entity.id
_entity.type
_entity.pdbx_description
1 polymer ?
#
loop_
_entity_poly.entity_id
_entity_poly.type
_entity_poly.pdbx_seq_one_letter_code
_entity_poly.pdbx_strand_id
1 'polypeptide(L)'
;MDNLPVSNKTPGDALSSENTVLTSAASITQASIDFAPLRSVCAHLNAFHAYADDGSRSVETNHYCGHVNDDVRQCLLYDSAERNARLIGIEYMITRRIYETLPREERRLWHSHVYEVKSGMLVMPNDNVPTKAWELAETREMRQIVTLYGKAYHLWQTDRGDALPLGEPKLMTSFIADGQLDWGEVERRDERLGTDYRVKREMRRDIEEPEIDAEEEVEEEEEEEDEDKVEEDEDEDEENKGNGDFAANVWNEVPVPVYAMVLMSFGGTLAFVMSIKLRSALRSVSFRELYNEIINRLAMDILMGAGALLIATGTFMAMGGGNEHVWYASNILSGYLGNTPLALFAIVNSSWALYLAYTAQRHVSATKRSPAAALVKRRSRNVQVFCLINGTAAVVGGVGSMLTATRWWAYVLLAPVVVSSIFCNFWWRRRVGYTRTRTRLLSADDIVSDLEFAAWADVILRQSASSRPLSRLMADPGSLPEVLRWLRRHHLLSDVCVAAANHPQLRPALTTSATTELDLGLPELLALPPALHPQLLDVADECVGRLGALHFRHRERFLAELLGSYCCIGGRAPDVEEAEK
;
A
#
# COMPACT_ATOMS: atom_id res chain seq x y z
N MET A 1 35.14 -11.25 -18.42
CA MET A 1 33.98 -11.42 -19.32
C MET A 1 34.08 -12.85 -19.77
N ASP A 2 33.62 -13.75 -18.92
CA ASP A 2 33.60 -15.18 -19.25
C ASP A 2 32.26 -15.43 -19.94
N ASN A 3 32.30 -16.23 -21.01
CA ASN A 3 31.17 -16.37 -21.93
C ASN A 3 29.89 -16.79 -21.18
N LEU A 4 28.75 -16.24 -21.60
CA LEU A 4 27.44 -16.69 -21.13
C LEU A 4 27.32 -18.22 -21.32
N PRO A 5 26.85 -18.99 -20.32
CA PRO A 5 26.61 -20.43 -20.48
C PRO A 5 25.66 -20.70 -21.65
N VAL A 6 25.94 -21.78 -22.39
CA VAL A 6 25.29 -22.10 -23.68
C VAL A 6 23.76 -22.25 -23.57
N SER A 7 23.25 -22.56 -22.37
CA SER A 7 21.81 -22.74 -22.05
C SER A 7 20.99 -21.44 -22.06
N ASN A 8 21.58 -20.27 -21.79
CA ASN A 8 20.81 -19.02 -21.67
C ASN A 8 21.10 -18.06 -22.83
N LYS A 9 20.51 -18.38 -23.98
CA LYS A 9 20.50 -17.54 -25.20
C LYS A 9 19.28 -16.58 -25.24
N THR A 10 18.68 -16.30 -24.09
CA THR A 10 17.52 -15.40 -23.97
C THR A 10 17.88 -13.98 -24.44
N PRO A 11 17.03 -13.27 -25.19
CA PRO A 11 17.33 -11.92 -25.67
C PRO A 11 17.54 -10.93 -24.53
N GLY A 12 18.66 -10.19 -24.60
CA GLY A 12 18.98 -9.12 -23.67
C GLY A 12 20.48 -8.97 -23.47
N ASP A 13 20.88 -7.85 -22.87
CA ASP A 13 22.25 -7.68 -22.37
C ASP A 13 22.47 -8.54 -21.12
N ALA A 14 23.71 -9.00 -20.92
CA ALA A 14 24.10 -9.62 -19.66
C ALA A 14 23.84 -8.67 -18.46
N LEU A 15 23.57 -9.24 -17.28
CA LEU A 15 23.32 -8.46 -16.05
C LEU A 15 24.39 -7.38 -15.85
N SER A 16 23.96 -6.11 -15.92
CA SER A 16 24.87 -4.97 -15.78
C SER A 16 25.57 -4.98 -14.42
N SER A 17 26.71 -4.30 -14.32
CA SER A 17 27.41 -4.12 -13.03
C SER A 17 26.54 -3.38 -12.01
N GLU A 18 25.68 -2.47 -12.45
CA GLU A 18 24.67 -1.81 -11.61
C GLU A 18 23.63 -2.81 -11.09
N ASN A 19 23.02 -3.61 -11.97
CA ASN A 19 22.06 -4.65 -11.55
C ASN A 19 22.72 -5.69 -10.64
N THR A 20 23.96 -6.08 -10.91
CA THR A 20 24.72 -7.03 -10.07
C THR A 20 24.94 -6.48 -8.66
N VAL A 21 25.29 -5.20 -8.52
CA VAL A 21 25.43 -4.52 -7.23
C VAL A 21 24.07 -4.35 -6.54
N LEU A 22 23.01 -3.99 -7.27
CA LEU A 22 21.66 -3.87 -6.74
C LEU A 22 21.10 -5.21 -6.25
N THR A 23 21.25 -6.29 -7.01
CA THR A 23 20.87 -7.66 -6.60
C THR A 23 21.72 -8.14 -5.42
N SER A 24 23.00 -7.76 -5.34
CA SER A 24 23.85 -8.06 -4.18
C SER A 24 23.39 -7.31 -2.93
N ALA A 25 23.05 -6.02 -3.05
CA ALA A 25 22.50 -5.24 -1.95
C ALA A 25 21.10 -5.71 -1.53
N ALA A 26 20.25 -6.08 -2.49
CA ALA A 26 18.95 -6.69 -2.25
C ALA A 26 19.11 -8.03 -1.52
N SER A 27 19.98 -8.94 -1.99
CA SER A 27 20.21 -10.22 -1.29
C SER A 27 20.88 -10.08 0.08
N ILE A 28 21.66 -9.01 0.36
CA ILE A 28 22.15 -8.70 1.72
C ILE A 28 21.02 -8.18 2.61
N THR A 29 20.18 -7.27 2.11
CA THR A 29 19.06 -6.70 2.90
C THR A 29 17.87 -7.66 3.06
N GLN A 30 17.71 -8.57 2.10
CA GLN A 30 16.78 -9.69 2.13
C GLN A 30 17.43 -10.97 2.69
N ALA A 31 18.68 -10.94 3.16
CA ALA A 31 19.31 -12.09 3.82
C ALA A 31 18.57 -12.50 5.11
N SER A 32 17.77 -11.60 5.69
CA SER A 32 16.85 -11.87 6.79
C SER A 32 15.43 -12.28 6.35
N ILE A 33 15.13 -12.23 5.06
CA ILE A 33 13.92 -12.87 4.50
C ILE A 33 14.33 -14.31 4.19
N ASP A 34 13.94 -15.24 5.06
CA ASP A 34 14.11 -16.66 4.78
C ASP A 34 13.29 -16.99 3.53
N PHE A 35 13.94 -17.52 2.49
CA PHE A 35 13.28 -18.04 1.27
C PHE A 35 12.58 -19.38 1.59
N ALA A 36 11.79 -19.41 2.67
CA ALA A 36 11.24 -20.63 3.26
C ALA A 36 10.48 -21.51 2.25
N PRO A 37 9.70 -20.98 1.29
CA PRO A 37 9.06 -21.81 0.25
C PRO A 37 10.03 -22.49 -0.72
N LEU A 38 11.23 -21.94 -0.94
CA LEU A 38 12.26 -22.57 -1.78
C LEU A 38 13.10 -23.60 -1.01
N ARG A 39 13.07 -23.56 0.33
CA ARG A 39 13.78 -24.52 1.20
C ARG A 39 13.04 -25.84 1.39
N SER A 40 11.81 -25.97 0.89
CA SER A 40 11.10 -27.25 0.81
C SER A 40 11.48 -28.09 -0.41
N VAL A 41 12.20 -27.51 -1.39
CA VAL A 41 12.78 -28.26 -2.50
C VAL A 41 13.83 -29.23 -1.95
N CYS A 42 13.55 -30.53 -2.07
CA CYS A 42 14.33 -31.61 -1.47
C CYS A 42 14.85 -32.64 -2.48
N ALA A 43 14.34 -32.64 -3.71
CA ALA A 43 14.76 -33.56 -4.78
C ALA A 43 14.99 -32.83 -6.10
N HIS A 44 15.98 -33.32 -6.86
CA HIS A 44 16.21 -32.99 -8.27
C HIS A 44 16.00 -34.27 -9.08
N LEU A 45 15.07 -34.20 -10.03
CA LEU A 45 14.79 -35.25 -11.02
C LEU A 45 15.10 -34.71 -12.43
N ASN A 46 15.41 -35.61 -13.36
CA ASN A 46 15.56 -35.28 -14.78
C ASN A 46 14.77 -36.29 -15.61
N ALA A 47 13.86 -35.78 -16.44
CA ALA A 47 12.86 -36.52 -17.21
C ALA A 47 12.74 -35.98 -18.65
N PHE A 48 11.84 -36.56 -19.44
CA PHE A 48 11.50 -36.08 -20.78
C PHE A 48 9.98 -35.98 -20.91
N HIS A 49 9.47 -34.77 -21.15
CA HIS A 49 8.05 -34.54 -21.34
C HIS A 49 7.67 -34.55 -22.82
N ALA A 50 6.52 -35.15 -23.13
CA ALA A 50 5.84 -35.04 -24.42
C ALA A 50 4.77 -33.93 -24.37
N TYR A 51 4.49 -33.28 -25.49
CA TYR A 51 3.35 -32.36 -25.58
C TYR A 51 2.05 -33.18 -25.70
N ALA A 52 1.03 -32.87 -24.91
CA ALA A 52 -0.25 -33.56 -24.98
C ALA A 52 -0.99 -33.32 -26.32
N ASP A 53 -0.67 -32.23 -27.03
CA ASP A 53 -1.17 -31.90 -28.37
C ASP A 53 -0.19 -32.26 -29.51
N ASP A 54 0.99 -32.82 -29.20
CA ASP A 54 1.99 -33.27 -30.18
C ASP A 54 3.00 -34.25 -29.54
N GLY A 55 2.61 -35.52 -29.45
CA GLY A 55 3.43 -36.58 -28.87
C GLY A 55 4.77 -36.84 -29.59
N SER A 56 4.99 -36.26 -30.78
CA SER A 56 6.25 -36.38 -31.53
C SER A 56 7.38 -35.49 -30.98
N ARG A 57 7.01 -34.47 -30.19
CA ARG A 57 7.94 -33.48 -29.62
C ARG A 57 8.26 -33.81 -28.17
N SER A 58 9.54 -33.76 -27.82
CA SER A 58 10.04 -34.02 -26.47
C SER A 58 10.86 -32.85 -25.90
N VAL A 59 10.83 -32.69 -24.57
CA VAL A 59 11.59 -31.66 -23.85
C VAL A 59 12.30 -32.29 -22.65
N GLU A 60 13.64 -32.25 -22.63
CA GLU A 60 14.42 -32.62 -21.43
C GLU A 60 14.08 -31.63 -20.29
N THR A 61 13.59 -32.16 -19.17
CA THR A 61 13.07 -31.35 -18.08
C THR A 61 13.77 -31.66 -16.76
N ASN A 62 14.19 -30.62 -16.04
CA ASN A 62 14.82 -30.71 -14.73
C ASN A 62 13.84 -30.26 -13.65
N HIS A 63 13.36 -31.21 -12.84
CA HIS A 63 12.32 -30.97 -11.84
C HIS A 63 12.98 -30.74 -10.49
N TYR A 64 12.72 -29.58 -9.89
CA TYR A 64 13.12 -29.25 -8.53
C TYR A 64 11.90 -29.34 -7.61
N CYS A 65 11.77 -30.51 -6.98
CA CYS A 65 10.56 -30.92 -6.29
C CYS A 65 10.61 -30.69 -4.79
N GLY A 66 9.50 -30.22 -4.22
CA GLY A 66 9.24 -30.14 -2.80
C GLY A 66 7.97 -30.89 -2.42
N HIS A 67 7.98 -31.55 -1.26
CA HIS A 67 6.80 -32.25 -0.74
C HIS A 67 5.94 -31.26 0.04
N VAL A 68 4.66 -31.15 -0.32
CA VAL A 68 3.67 -30.37 0.43
C VAL A 68 3.15 -31.19 1.60
N ASN A 69 2.93 -32.49 1.36
CA ASN A 69 2.64 -33.54 2.33
C ASN A 69 2.99 -34.91 1.69
N ASP A 70 2.63 -36.02 2.35
CA ASP A 70 2.92 -37.38 1.86
C ASP A 70 2.17 -37.74 0.56
N ASP A 71 1.08 -37.03 0.24
CA ASP A 71 0.22 -37.30 -0.91
C ASP A 71 0.37 -36.30 -2.07
N VAL A 72 1.06 -35.17 -1.85
CA VAL A 72 1.16 -34.06 -2.82
C VAL A 72 2.60 -33.53 -2.90
N ARG A 73 3.19 -33.61 -4.10
CA ARG A 73 4.47 -32.99 -4.47
C ARG A 73 4.22 -31.84 -5.46
N GLN A 74 5.08 -30.83 -5.43
CA GLN A 74 5.07 -29.72 -6.38
C GLN A 74 6.50 -29.46 -6.87
N CYS A 75 6.67 -29.22 -8.17
CA CYS A 75 7.99 -29.08 -8.80
C CYS A 75 8.09 -27.83 -9.67
N LEU A 76 9.25 -27.19 -9.62
CA LEU A 76 9.65 -26.16 -10.57
C LEU A 76 10.42 -26.84 -11.71
N LEU A 77 10.01 -26.60 -12.96
CA LEU A 77 10.57 -27.26 -14.15
C LEU A 77 11.53 -26.32 -14.87
N TYR A 78 12.75 -26.78 -15.14
CA TYR A 78 13.80 -26.03 -15.82
C TYR A 78 14.36 -26.76 -17.04
N ASP A 79 14.82 -26.00 -18.03
CA ASP A 79 15.46 -26.53 -19.26
C ASP A 79 16.86 -27.13 -19.03
N SER A 80 17.45 -26.89 -17.86
CA SER A 80 18.79 -27.34 -17.50
C SER A 80 18.99 -27.26 -15.98
N ALA A 81 20.02 -27.94 -15.47
CA ALA A 81 20.44 -27.84 -14.07
C ALA A 81 21.41 -26.66 -13.80
N GLU A 82 21.65 -25.82 -14.81
CA GLU A 82 22.59 -24.70 -14.73
C GLU A 82 22.06 -23.52 -13.91
N ARG A 83 22.96 -22.74 -13.30
CA ARG A 83 22.59 -21.60 -12.43
C ARG A 83 21.72 -20.53 -13.12
N ASN A 84 21.76 -20.48 -14.45
CA ASN A 84 21.02 -19.54 -15.28
C ASN A 84 19.99 -20.24 -16.19
N ALA A 85 19.55 -21.45 -15.83
CA ALA A 85 18.49 -22.19 -16.51
C ALA A 85 17.19 -21.37 -16.65
N ARG A 86 16.43 -21.65 -17.70
CA ARG A 86 15.11 -21.06 -17.92
C ARG A 86 14.08 -21.87 -17.14
N LEU A 87 13.26 -21.19 -16.34
CA LEU A 87 12.07 -21.81 -15.74
C LEU A 87 11.06 -22.03 -16.88
N ILE A 88 10.85 -23.29 -17.26
CA ILE A 88 9.99 -23.65 -18.40
C ILE A 88 8.57 -24.02 -17.98
N GLY A 89 8.34 -24.38 -16.72
CA GLY A 89 7.03 -24.85 -16.28
C GLY A 89 6.90 -25.15 -14.80
N ILE A 90 5.76 -25.75 -14.44
CA ILE A 90 5.48 -26.31 -13.12
C ILE A 90 4.79 -27.66 -13.27
N GLU A 91 4.93 -28.49 -12.25
CA GLU A 91 4.24 -29.77 -12.13
C GLU A 91 3.70 -29.97 -10.71
N TYR A 92 2.55 -30.63 -10.62
CA TYR A 92 2.05 -31.22 -9.39
C TYR A 92 2.00 -32.74 -9.54
N MET A 93 2.44 -33.47 -8.52
CA MET A 93 2.21 -34.92 -8.44
C MET A 93 1.30 -35.23 -7.27
N ILE A 94 0.33 -36.13 -7.48
CA ILE A 94 -0.60 -36.60 -6.45
C ILE A 94 -0.63 -38.12 -6.36
N THR A 95 -0.93 -38.67 -5.19
CA THR A 95 -1.17 -40.11 -5.05
C THR A 95 -2.44 -40.53 -5.77
N ARG A 96 -2.47 -41.78 -6.28
CA ARG A 96 -3.65 -42.42 -6.88
C ARG A 96 -4.94 -42.17 -6.10
N ARG A 97 -4.89 -42.25 -4.76
CA ARG A 97 -6.04 -42.02 -3.86
C ARG A 97 -6.65 -40.63 -3.99
N ILE A 98 -5.86 -39.60 -4.31
CA ILE A 98 -6.38 -38.25 -4.60
C ILE A 98 -6.87 -38.19 -6.05
N TYR A 99 -6.12 -38.73 -7.01
CA TYR A 99 -6.49 -38.78 -8.43
C TYR A 99 -7.88 -39.41 -8.65
N GLU A 100 -8.17 -40.53 -7.97
CA GLU A 100 -9.47 -41.21 -8.00
C GLU A 100 -10.64 -40.34 -7.49
N THR A 101 -10.37 -39.29 -6.70
CA THR A 101 -11.41 -38.34 -6.25
C THR A 101 -11.66 -37.17 -7.21
N LEU A 102 -10.85 -37.03 -8.27
CA LEU A 102 -10.99 -35.95 -9.24
C LEU A 102 -12.15 -36.21 -10.24
N PRO A 103 -12.84 -35.16 -10.70
CA PRO A 103 -13.79 -35.23 -11.82
C PRO A 103 -13.13 -35.78 -13.10
N ARG A 104 -13.90 -36.49 -13.95
CA ARG A 104 -13.40 -37.13 -15.18
C ARG A 104 -12.70 -36.12 -16.13
N GLU A 105 -13.27 -34.93 -16.31
CA GLU A 105 -12.66 -33.86 -17.11
C GLU A 105 -11.30 -33.38 -16.56
N GLU A 106 -11.17 -33.30 -15.23
CA GLU A 106 -9.92 -32.88 -14.58
C GLU A 106 -8.86 -33.98 -14.67
N ARG A 107 -9.26 -35.27 -14.61
CA ARG A 107 -8.35 -36.42 -14.72
C ARG A 107 -7.55 -36.43 -16.03
N ARG A 108 -8.18 -36.07 -17.16
CA ARG A 108 -7.54 -35.95 -18.49
C ARG A 108 -6.35 -34.97 -18.53
N LEU A 109 -6.16 -34.16 -17.49
CA LEU A 109 -5.04 -33.22 -17.35
C LEU A 109 -3.88 -33.79 -16.51
N TRP A 110 -3.93 -35.08 -16.15
CA TRP A 110 -2.90 -35.78 -15.40
C TRP A 110 -2.44 -37.02 -16.18
N HIS A 111 -1.17 -37.38 -16.03
CA HIS A 111 -0.57 -38.56 -16.66
C HIS A 111 0.07 -39.48 -15.61
N SER A 112 0.27 -40.75 -15.97
CA SER A 112 0.95 -41.75 -15.15
C SER A 112 2.47 -41.69 -15.30
N HIS A 113 3.22 -41.74 -14.19
CA HIS A 113 4.70 -41.81 -14.23
C HIS A 113 5.24 -43.26 -14.42
N VAL A 114 4.36 -44.25 -14.62
CA VAL A 114 4.76 -45.67 -14.67
C VAL A 114 5.83 -45.93 -15.72
N TYR A 115 5.60 -45.47 -16.94
CA TYR A 115 6.55 -45.67 -18.03
C TYR A 115 7.84 -44.86 -17.82
N GLU A 116 7.77 -43.60 -17.37
CA GLU A 116 8.97 -42.80 -17.09
C GLU A 116 9.94 -43.50 -16.13
N VAL A 117 9.38 -44.06 -15.06
CA VAL A 117 10.12 -44.78 -14.03
C VAL A 117 10.69 -46.07 -14.62
N LYS A 118 9.87 -46.90 -15.27
CA LYS A 118 10.27 -48.25 -15.67
C LYS A 118 11.12 -48.29 -16.94
N SER A 119 10.95 -47.34 -17.86
CA SER A 119 11.77 -47.19 -19.06
C SER A 119 13.22 -46.78 -18.74
N GLY A 120 13.45 -46.23 -17.54
CA GLY A 120 14.75 -45.74 -17.07
C GLY A 120 15.06 -44.30 -17.47
N MET A 121 14.17 -43.63 -18.20
CA MET A 121 14.39 -42.25 -18.67
C MET A 121 14.37 -41.23 -17.51
N LEU A 122 13.49 -41.41 -16.51
CA LEU A 122 13.48 -40.59 -15.29
C LEU A 122 14.66 -40.96 -14.38
N VAL A 123 15.50 -40.01 -14.00
CA VAL A 123 16.65 -40.24 -13.10
C VAL A 123 16.75 -39.17 -12.00
N MET A 124 17.48 -39.48 -10.92
CA MET A 124 17.90 -38.49 -9.92
C MET A 124 19.40 -38.23 -10.06
N PRO A 125 19.85 -37.10 -10.63
CA PRO A 125 21.28 -36.83 -10.84
C PRO A 125 22.04 -36.62 -9.53
N ASN A 126 23.24 -37.20 -9.37
CA ASN A 126 24.07 -36.99 -8.17
C ASN A 126 25.55 -37.40 -8.35
N ASP A 127 26.44 -36.41 -8.35
CA ASP A 127 27.91 -36.62 -8.44
C ASP A 127 28.59 -36.86 -7.09
N ASN A 128 27.89 -36.64 -5.97
CA ASN A 128 28.49 -36.52 -4.63
C ASN A 128 28.40 -37.82 -3.80
N VAL A 129 27.64 -38.82 -4.25
CA VAL A 129 27.37 -40.07 -3.50
C VAL A 129 27.89 -41.27 -4.30
N PRO A 130 28.57 -42.26 -3.68
CA PRO A 130 29.04 -43.45 -4.38
C PRO A 130 27.90 -44.20 -5.09
N THR A 131 28.06 -44.47 -6.39
CA THR A 131 27.02 -44.95 -7.31
C THR A 131 26.12 -46.02 -6.70
N LYS A 132 26.68 -47.13 -6.17
CA LYS A 132 25.89 -48.24 -5.60
C LYS A 132 25.00 -47.86 -4.41
N ALA A 133 25.40 -46.86 -3.61
CA ALA A 133 24.59 -46.36 -2.51
C ALA A 133 23.49 -45.42 -3.03
N TRP A 134 23.80 -44.65 -4.08
CA TRP A 134 22.83 -43.78 -4.75
C TRP A 134 21.76 -44.57 -5.50
N GLU A 135 22.13 -45.60 -6.27
CA GLU A 135 21.19 -46.48 -6.96
C GLU A 135 20.10 -47.01 -6.01
N LEU A 136 20.48 -47.49 -4.83
CA LEU A 136 19.52 -47.99 -3.84
C LEU A 136 18.57 -46.91 -3.31
N ALA A 137 19.03 -45.67 -3.17
CA ALA A 137 18.22 -44.54 -2.73
C ALA A 137 17.26 -44.08 -3.85
N GLU A 138 17.79 -43.90 -5.06
CA GLU A 138 17.01 -43.55 -6.25
C GLU A 138 15.94 -44.61 -6.54
N THR A 139 16.26 -45.91 -6.58
CA THR A 139 15.27 -46.98 -6.78
C THR A 139 14.23 -47.05 -5.65
N ARG A 140 14.45 -46.44 -4.48
CA ARG A 140 13.41 -46.30 -3.43
C ARG A 140 12.48 -45.11 -3.67
N GLU A 141 12.98 -43.98 -4.16
CA GLU A 141 12.13 -42.86 -4.58
C GLU A 141 11.32 -43.23 -5.83
N MET A 142 11.91 -43.95 -6.78
CA MET A 142 11.20 -44.44 -7.97
C MET A 142 10.01 -45.35 -7.63
N ARG A 143 10.10 -46.16 -6.55
CA ARG A 143 8.95 -46.94 -6.04
C ARG A 143 7.82 -46.10 -5.45
N GLN A 144 8.07 -44.83 -5.11
CA GLN A 144 7.02 -43.89 -4.73
C GLN A 144 6.46 -43.18 -5.97
N ILE A 145 7.35 -42.65 -6.82
CA ILE A 145 6.97 -41.85 -8.01
C ILE A 145 6.11 -42.67 -8.98
N VAL A 146 6.40 -43.97 -9.16
CA VAL A 146 5.61 -44.89 -10.01
C VAL A 146 4.12 -44.97 -9.64
N THR A 147 3.75 -44.56 -8.41
CA THR A 147 2.35 -44.57 -7.89
C THR A 147 1.66 -43.20 -7.93
N LEU A 148 2.33 -42.18 -8.48
CA LEU A 148 1.84 -40.81 -8.57
C LEU A 148 1.32 -40.50 -9.96
N TYR A 149 0.35 -39.59 -10.02
CA TYR A 149 -0.14 -38.96 -11.24
C TYR A 149 0.40 -37.53 -11.32
N GLY A 150 0.91 -37.13 -12.49
CA GLY A 150 1.55 -35.84 -12.73
C GLY A 150 0.69 -34.92 -13.58
N LYS A 151 0.55 -33.64 -13.20
CA LYS A 151 -0.06 -32.58 -14.01
C LYS A 151 0.97 -31.48 -14.24
N ALA A 152 1.54 -31.48 -15.43
CA ALA A 152 2.65 -30.61 -15.82
C ALA A 152 2.22 -29.63 -16.92
N TYR A 153 2.59 -28.36 -16.78
CA TYR A 153 2.41 -27.34 -17.82
C TYR A 153 3.73 -26.65 -18.15
N HIS A 154 4.07 -26.61 -19.43
CA HIS A 154 5.17 -25.81 -19.95
C HIS A 154 4.67 -24.45 -20.44
N LEU A 155 5.25 -23.39 -19.87
CA LEU A 155 5.07 -21.99 -20.24
C LEU A 155 6.08 -21.54 -21.30
N TRP A 156 7.13 -22.33 -21.56
CA TRP A 156 8.20 -21.98 -22.51
C TRP A 156 8.56 -23.18 -23.40
N GLN A 157 8.21 -23.10 -24.68
CA GLN A 157 8.49 -24.12 -25.69
C GLN A 157 9.94 -24.01 -26.19
N THR A 158 10.89 -24.41 -25.35
CA THR A 158 12.33 -24.23 -25.63
C THR A 158 12.86 -25.09 -26.78
N ASP A 159 12.17 -26.19 -27.10
CA ASP A 159 12.42 -27.10 -28.23
C ASP A 159 12.20 -26.43 -29.60
N ARG A 160 11.20 -25.53 -29.71
CA ARG A 160 10.97 -24.68 -30.90
C ARG A 160 12.10 -23.66 -31.12
N GLY A 161 13.02 -23.53 -30.16
CA GLY A 161 14.06 -22.50 -30.15
C GLY A 161 13.56 -21.14 -29.67
N ASP A 162 12.40 -21.09 -29.00
CA ASP A 162 11.78 -19.85 -28.56
C ASP A 162 12.69 -19.04 -27.64
N ALA A 163 12.90 -17.78 -28.02
CA ALA A 163 13.78 -16.86 -27.33
C ALA A 163 13.16 -16.32 -26.01
N LEU A 164 11.84 -16.39 -25.85
CA LEU A 164 11.06 -15.99 -24.67
C LEU A 164 9.87 -16.96 -24.51
N PRO A 165 9.22 -17.05 -23.34
CA PRO A 165 7.99 -17.83 -23.17
C PRO A 165 6.85 -17.18 -23.96
N LEU A 166 6.57 -17.68 -25.16
CA LEU A 166 5.57 -17.16 -26.10
C LEU A 166 4.41 -18.14 -26.28
N GLY A 167 3.19 -17.60 -26.32
CA GLY A 167 1.97 -18.37 -26.48
C GLY A 167 1.30 -18.74 -25.16
N GLU A 168 0.39 -19.71 -25.23
CA GLU A 168 -0.33 -20.27 -24.09
C GLU A 168 0.49 -21.35 -23.36
N PRO A 169 0.16 -21.67 -22.09
CA PRO A 169 0.69 -22.86 -21.41
C PRO A 169 0.30 -24.13 -22.17
N LYS A 170 1.26 -24.99 -22.47
CA LYS A 170 1.00 -26.33 -23.03
C LYS A 170 0.96 -27.38 -21.93
N LEU A 171 -0.07 -28.23 -21.98
CA LEU A 171 -0.16 -29.43 -21.14
C LEU A 171 0.90 -30.42 -21.58
N MET A 172 1.63 -30.98 -20.62
CA MET A 172 2.65 -31.97 -20.86
C MET A 172 2.21 -33.33 -20.33
N THR A 173 2.52 -34.38 -21.09
CA THR A 173 2.28 -35.78 -20.75
C THR A 173 3.59 -36.58 -20.70
N SER A 174 3.49 -37.79 -20.18
CA SER A 174 4.55 -38.81 -20.23
C SER A 174 4.41 -39.64 -21.51
N PHE A 175 5.51 -40.22 -21.97
CA PHE A 175 5.45 -41.35 -22.89
C PHE A 175 4.82 -42.57 -22.19
N ILE A 176 4.21 -43.48 -22.96
CA ILE A 176 3.57 -44.70 -22.46
C ILE A 176 4.19 -45.98 -23.04
N ALA A 177 4.91 -45.90 -24.17
CA ALA A 177 5.50 -47.05 -24.84
C ALA A 177 6.88 -46.76 -25.49
N ASP A 178 7.63 -47.83 -25.76
CA ASP A 178 8.85 -47.75 -26.57
C ASP A 178 8.51 -47.33 -28.01
N GLY A 179 9.21 -46.33 -28.53
CA GLY A 179 9.06 -45.83 -29.91
C GLY A 179 8.52 -44.40 -30.01
N GLN A 180 7.93 -43.86 -28.94
CA GLN A 180 7.43 -42.47 -28.90
C GLN A 180 8.55 -41.45 -28.60
N LEU A 181 9.60 -41.84 -27.86
CA LEU A 181 10.74 -40.98 -27.50
C LEU A 181 11.98 -41.30 -28.35
N ASP A 182 12.66 -40.26 -28.85
CA ASP A 182 14.01 -40.40 -29.41
C ASP A 182 15.03 -40.73 -28.30
N TRP A 183 15.35 -42.01 -28.17
CA TRP A 183 16.36 -42.50 -27.24
C TRP A 183 17.76 -41.89 -27.44
N GLY A 184 18.05 -41.28 -28.60
CA GLY A 184 19.29 -40.53 -28.83
C GLY A 184 19.38 -39.20 -28.05
N GLU A 185 18.26 -38.63 -27.60
CA GLU A 185 18.26 -37.53 -26.62
C GLU A 185 18.61 -38.07 -25.21
N VAL A 186 18.03 -39.22 -24.83
CA VAL A 186 18.28 -39.86 -23.52
C VAL A 186 19.74 -40.28 -23.38
N GLU A 187 20.34 -40.86 -24.43
CA GLU A 187 21.77 -41.21 -24.43
C GLU A 187 22.67 -39.99 -24.25
N ARG A 188 22.36 -38.86 -24.91
CA ARG A 188 23.09 -37.59 -24.72
C ARG A 188 22.94 -37.01 -23.32
N ARG A 189 21.76 -37.16 -22.70
CA ARG A 189 21.54 -36.80 -21.30
C ARG A 189 22.37 -37.69 -20.38
N ASP A 190 22.37 -39.00 -20.63
CA ASP A 190 23.08 -40.00 -19.84
C ASP A 190 24.61 -39.83 -19.89
N GLU A 191 25.20 -39.58 -21.08
CA GLU A 191 26.62 -39.22 -21.21
C GLU A 191 26.97 -37.98 -20.37
N ARG A 192 26.06 -37.01 -20.30
CA ARG A 192 26.25 -35.73 -19.63
C ARG A 192 26.08 -35.78 -18.11
N LEU A 193 25.27 -36.73 -17.60
CA LEU A 193 25.00 -36.92 -16.17
C LEU A 193 25.66 -38.19 -15.58
N GLY A 194 26.39 -38.96 -16.39
CA GLY A 194 27.04 -40.19 -15.94
C GLY A 194 26.07 -41.34 -15.61
N THR A 195 24.86 -41.32 -16.19
CA THR A 195 23.81 -42.32 -15.99
C THR A 195 23.75 -43.33 -17.16
N ASP A 196 22.93 -44.38 -17.02
CA ASP A 196 22.63 -45.34 -18.10
C ASP A 196 21.20 -45.85 -17.90
N TYR A 197 20.28 -45.37 -18.74
CA TYR A 197 18.85 -45.69 -18.68
C TYR A 197 18.57 -47.19 -18.84
N ARG A 198 19.41 -47.95 -19.54
CA ARG A 198 19.25 -49.39 -19.76
C ARG A 198 19.53 -50.15 -18.47
N VAL A 199 20.57 -49.71 -17.74
CA VAL A 199 20.89 -50.23 -16.41
C VAL A 199 19.79 -49.84 -15.40
N LYS A 200 19.26 -48.60 -15.46
CA LYS A 200 18.09 -48.19 -14.65
C LYS A 200 16.86 -49.06 -14.95
N ARG A 201 16.53 -49.29 -16.23
CA ARG A 201 15.41 -50.11 -16.69
C ARG A 201 15.45 -51.53 -16.14
N GLU A 202 16.59 -52.21 -16.22
CA GLU A 202 16.73 -53.57 -15.66
C GLU A 202 16.63 -53.56 -14.12
N MET A 203 17.25 -52.60 -13.43
CA MET A 203 17.16 -52.50 -11.95
C MET A 203 15.76 -52.14 -11.43
N ARG A 204 14.90 -51.55 -12.27
CA ARG A 204 13.53 -51.14 -11.94
C ARG A 204 12.47 -52.14 -12.43
N ARG A 205 12.87 -53.25 -13.06
CA ARG A 205 11.97 -54.30 -13.56
C ARG A 205 11.04 -54.86 -12.48
N ASP A 206 11.57 -55.07 -11.27
CA ASP A 206 10.87 -55.60 -10.09
C ASP A 206 10.03 -54.53 -9.34
N ILE A 207 9.85 -53.34 -9.90
CA ILE A 207 8.89 -52.35 -9.38
C ILE A 207 7.49 -52.75 -9.84
N GLU A 208 6.59 -52.96 -8.87
CA GLU A 208 5.17 -53.24 -9.07
C GLU A 208 4.49 -52.06 -9.77
N GLU A 209 3.70 -52.36 -10.80
CA GLU A 209 2.93 -51.36 -11.56
C GLU A 209 1.53 -51.24 -10.94
N PRO A 210 1.06 -50.02 -10.60
CA PRO A 210 -0.34 -49.81 -10.26
C PRO A 210 -1.22 -50.02 -11.50
N GLU A 211 -2.42 -50.60 -11.32
CA GLU A 211 -3.43 -50.70 -12.40
C GLU A 211 -3.79 -49.29 -12.91
N ILE A 212 -3.49 -48.96 -14.17
CA ILE A 212 -3.90 -47.67 -14.76
C ILE A 212 -5.38 -47.79 -15.15
N ASP A 213 -6.17 -46.71 -14.95
CA ASP A 213 -7.59 -46.69 -15.34
C ASP A 213 -7.67 -46.72 -16.89
N ALA A 214 -8.17 -47.82 -17.46
CA ALA A 214 -8.15 -48.11 -18.91
C ALA A 214 -9.04 -47.21 -19.80
N GLU A 215 -9.46 -46.05 -19.31
CA GLU A 215 -10.11 -45.02 -20.13
C GLU A 215 -9.09 -44.16 -20.91
N GLU A 216 -7.79 -44.22 -20.57
CA GLU A 216 -6.71 -43.59 -21.36
C GLU A 216 -6.39 -44.35 -22.68
N GLU A 217 -6.64 -45.67 -22.75
CA GLU A 217 -6.22 -46.50 -23.90
C GLU A 217 -7.15 -46.44 -25.14
N VAL A 218 -8.34 -45.83 -25.03
CA VAL A 218 -9.37 -45.90 -26.09
C VAL A 218 -9.67 -44.55 -26.74
N GLU A 219 -9.59 -43.44 -25.99
CA GLU A 219 -9.92 -42.12 -26.54
C GLU A 219 -8.83 -41.59 -27.53
N GLU A 220 -7.56 -42.03 -27.44
CA GLU A 220 -6.51 -41.67 -28.42
C GLU A 220 -6.60 -42.42 -29.77
N GLU A 221 -7.11 -43.66 -29.82
CA GLU A 221 -7.28 -44.39 -31.09
C GLU A 221 -8.56 -43.95 -31.85
N GLU A 222 -9.60 -43.47 -31.17
CA GLU A 222 -10.83 -43.00 -31.83
C GLU A 222 -10.69 -41.59 -32.46
N GLU A 223 -9.83 -40.71 -31.92
CA GLU A 223 -9.62 -39.35 -32.50
C GLU A 223 -8.83 -39.35 -33.82
N GLU A 224 -8.03 -40.38 -34.15
CA GLU A 224 -7.35 -40.48 -35.47
C GLU A 224 -8.25 -40.94 -36.64
N GLU A 225 -9.40 -41.59 -36.38
CA GLU A 225 -10.29 -42.09 -37.47
C GLU A 225 -11.43 -41.13 -37.87
N ASP A 226 -11.82 -40.16 -37.01
CA ASP A 226 -13.07 -39.39 -37.16
C ASP A 226 -12.91 -37.97 -37.79
N GLU A 227 -11.71 -37.50 -38.15
CA GLU A 227 -11.52 -36.19 -38.82
C GLU A 227 -12.17 -36.09 -40.23
N ASP A 228 -12.63 -37.20 -40.81
CA ASP A 228 -13.04 -37.30 -42.22
C ASP A 228 -14.57 -37.52 -42.38
N LYS A 229 -15.43 -36.64 -41.79
CA LYS A 229 -16.83 -36.35 -42.20
C LYS A 229 -17.60 -35.31 -41.34
N VAL A 230 -18.04 -34.22 -41.97
CA VAL A 230 -19.46 -33.73 -42.12
C VAL A 230 -19.48 -32.21 -42.31
N GLU A 231 -20.07 -31.76 -43.43
CA GLU A 231 -20.47 -30.37 -43.70
C GLU A 231 -22.01 -30.19 -43.55
N GLU A 232 -22.44 -28.95 -43.26
CA GLU A 232 -23.76 -28.30 -43.54
C GLU A 232 -25.06 -28.88 -42.94
N ASP A 233 -25.79 -28.09 -42.12
CA ASP A 233 -26.96 -27.31 -42.59
C ASP A 233 -27.63 -26.41 -41.49
N GLU A 234 -28.36 -25.36 -41.92
CA GLU A 234 -29.00 -24.25 -41.15
C GLU A 234 -30.52 -24.49 -40.87
N ASP A 235 -31.35 -23.74 -40.11
CA ASP A 235 -31.26 -22.48 -39.32
C ASP A 235 -32.42 -22.40 -38.26
N GLU A 236 -32.54 -21.27 -37.54
CA GLU A 236 -33.73 -20.67 -36.87
C GLU A 236 -34.28 -21.26 -35.53
N ASP A 237 -34.04 -20.55 -34.41
CA ASP A 237 -35.06 -19.65 -33.79
C ASP A 237 -34.48 -18.80 -32.63
N GLU A 238 -34.72 -17.47 -32.64
CA GLU A 238 -34.21 -16.52 -31.62
C GLU A 238 -35.06 -16.47 -30.32
N GLU A 239 -34.45 -16.64 -29.13
CA GLU A 239 -34.76 -15.74 -27.99
C GLU A 239 -33.65 -15.66 -26.91
N ASN A 240 -33.39 -14.42 -26.44
CA ASN A 240 -32.88 -14.04 -25.11
C ASN A 240 -31.34 -13.91 -24.87
N LYS A 241 -30.89 -12.64 -24.67
CA LYS A 241 -29.59 -12.18 -24.09
C LYS A 241 -28.31 -12.61 -24.82
N GLY A 242 -27.42 -11.71 -25.25
CA GLY A 242 -26.97 -10.48 -24.59
C GLY A 242 -25.53 -10.66 -24.10
N ASN A 243 -24.61 -9.79 -24.56
CA ASN A 243 -23.14 -9.88 -24.53
C ASN A 243 -22.53 -10.70 -25.68
N GLY A 244 -21.56 -10.10 -26.35
CA GLY A 244 -20.66 -10.76 -27.30
C GLY A 244 -19.34 -11.13 -26.64
N ASP A 245 -18.61 -12.06 -27.27
CA ASP A 245 -17.37 -12.62 -26.75
C ASP A 245 -16.16 -11.67 -26.81
N PHE A 246 -15.31 -11.88 -25.81
CA PHE A 246 -13.88 -11.59 -25.75
C PHE A 246 -13.12 -11.58 -27.09
N ALA A 247 -12.11 -10.72 -27.16
CA ALA A 247 -10.74 -11.21 -27.36
C ALA A 247 -9.72 -10.29 -26.68
N ALA A 248 -8.71 -10.91 -26.08
CA ALA A 248 -7.63 -10.35 -25.28
C ALA A 248 -6.98 -9.06 -25.82
N ASN A 249 -6.28 -8.31 -24.92
CA ASN A 249 -4.84 -8.21 -25.16
C ASN A 249 -3.93 -7.79 -23.99
N VAL A 250 -2.80 -8.50 -23.92
CA VAL A 250 -1.50 -7.99 -23.49
C VAL A 250 -0.95 -7.09 -24.61
N TRP A 251 -1.60 -5.97 -24.90
CA TRP A 251 -1.14 -4.87 -25.78
C TRP A 251 -2.07 -3.68 -25.56
N ASN A 252 -1.58 -2.58 -24.98
CA ASN A 252 -2.34 -1.33 -25.03
C ASN A 252 -1.42 -0.10 -25.02
N GLU A 253 -1.16 0.44 -26.22
CA GLU A 253 -0.42 1.68 -26.46
C GLU A 253 -1.33 2.91 -26.58
N VAL A 254 -2.56 2.88 -26.04
CA VAL A 254 -3.48 4.02 -26.13
C VAL A 254 -3.07 5.12 -25.14
N PRO A 255 -2.80 6.36 -25.59
CA PRO A 255 -2.40 7.45 -24.71
C PRO A 255 -3.56 7.92 -23.82
N VAL A 256 -3.22 8.58 -22.71
CA VAL A 256 -4.17 9.13 -21.72
C VAL A 256 -5.32 9.86 -22.43
N PRO A 257 -6.59 9.50 -22.18
CA PRO A 257 -7.72 10.12 -22.86
C PRO A 257 -7.73 11.65 -22.67
N VAL A 258 -7.98 12.40 -23.75
CA VAL A 258 -7.90 13.87 -23.73
C VAL A 258 -8.80 14.50 -22.66
N TYR A 259 -9.98 13.91 -22.39
CA TYR A 259 -10.86 14.36 -21.31
C TYR A 259 -10.23 14.25 -19.91
N ALA A 260 -9.38 13.24 -19.67
CA ALA A 260 -8.66 13.09 -18.39
C ALA A 260 -7.55 14.14 -18.24
N MET A 261 -6.82 14.45 -19.33
CA MET A 261 -5.87 15.57 -19.33
C MET A 261 -6.56 16.94 -19.16
N VAL A 262 -7.75 17.12 -19.75
CA VAL A 262 -8.56 18.34 -19.59
C VAL A 262 -9.10 18.46 -18.16
N LEU A 263 -9.55 17.37 -17.53
CA LEU A 263 -9.95 17.37 -16.12
C LEU A 263 -8.79 17.71 -15.18
N MET A 264 -7.58 17.18 -15.45
CA MET A 264 -6.37 17.54 -14.69
C MET A 264 -5.99 19.02 -14.89
N SER A 265 -6.15 19.57 -16.10
CA SER A 265 -5.87 20.99 -16.35
C SER A 265 -6.88 21.91 -15.64
N PHE A 266 -8.18 21.58 -15.64
CA PHE A 266 -9.20 22.31 -14.89
C PHE A 266 -8.97 22.29 -13.37
N GLY A 267 -8.49 21.18 -12.81
CA GLY A 267 -8.07 21.09 -11.40
C GLY A 267 -6.96 22.08 -11.05
N GLY A 268 -5.99 22.27 -11.94
CA GLY A 268 -4.95 23.30 -11.83
C GLY A 268 -5.50 24.73 -11.90
N THR A 269 -6.46 24.99 -12.79
CA THR A 269 -7.07 26.33 -12.95
C THR A 269 -7.91 26.72 -11.73
N LEU A 270 -8.62 25.77 -11.11
CA LEU A 270 -9.42 26.03 -9.91
C LEU A 270 -8.55 26.42 -8.71
N ALA A 271 -7.34 25.86 -8.60
CA ALA A 271 -6.35 26.27 -7.60
C ALA A 271 -5.83 27.70 -7.82
N PHE A 272 -5.79 28.19 -9.07
CA PHE A 272 -5.37 29.56 -9.39
C PHE A 272 -6.39 30.61 -8.95
N VAL A 273 -7.69 30.32 -9.13
CA VAL A 273 -8.82 31.23 -8.79
C VAL A 273 -8.92 31.50 -7.28
N MET A 274 -8.41 30.61 -6.42
CA MET A 274 -8.40 30.78 -4.94
C MET A 274 -7.49 31.92 -4.42
N SER A 275 -6.89 32.73 -5.30
CA SER A 275 -5.98 33.83 -4.95
C SER A 275 -6.67 35.19 -4.68
N ILE A 276 -8.00 35.23 -4.48
CA ILE A 276 -8.75 36.47 -4.26
C ILE A 276 -8.31 37.17 -2.97
N LYS A 277 -7.95 38.46 -3.08
CA LYS A 277 -7.37 39.28 -1.99
C LYS A 277 -8.36 39.55 -0.85
N LEU A 278 -8.27 38.76 0.24
CA LEU A 278 -8.99 39.04 1.49
C LEU A 278 -8.45 40.29 2.19
N ARG A 279 -9.36 41.20 2.59
CA ARG A 279 -9.02 42.55 3.10
C ARG A 279 -8.85 42.68 4.63
N SER A 280 -8.84 41.60 5.43
CA SER A 280 -8.46 41.72 6.85
C SER A 280 -7.71 40.50 7.40
N ALA A 281 -6.81 40.73 8.36
CA ALA A 281 -5.94 39.70 8.95
C ALA A 281 -6.74 38.56 9.57
N LEU A 282 -7.75 38.88 10.39
CA LEU A 282 -8.62 37.88 11.02
C LEU A 282 -9.40 37.06 9.97
N ARG A 283 -9.86 37.68 8.87
CA ARG A 283 -10.47 36.95 7.74
C ARG A 283 -9.46 36.06 7.03
N SER A 284 -8.21 36.49 6.84
CA SER A 284 -7.17 35.65 6.22
C SER A 284 -6.80 34.43 7.06
N VAL A 285 -6.75 34.56 8.39
CA VAL A 285 -6.57 33.43 9.32
C VAL A 285 -7.79 32.50 9.24
N SER A 286 -9.00 33.06 9.39
CA SER A 286 -10.26 32.27 9.36
C SER A 286 -10.46 31.54 8.02
N PHE A 287 -10.05 32.14 6.90
CA PHE A 287 -10.06 31.50 5.58
C PHE A 287 -9.06 30.33 5.55
N ARG A 288 -7.82 30.51 6.01
CA ARG A 288 -6.86 29.39 6.08
C ARG A 288 -7.31 28.30 7.04
N GLU A 289 -7.92 28.63 8.17
CA GLU A 289 -8.50 27.65 9.11
C GLU A 289 -9.62 26.86 8.42
N LEU A 290 -10.62 27.55 7.86
CA LEU A 290 -11.76 26.94 7.19
C LEU A 290 -11.36 26.09 5.97
N TYR A 291 -10.46 26.59 5.12
CA TYR A 291 -10.03 25.85 3.93
C TYR A 291 -9.08 24.70 4.27
N ASN A 292 -8.32 24.77 5.38
CA ASN A 292 -7.61 23.59 5.88
C ASN A 292 -8.58 22.50 6.33
N GLU A 293 -9.69 22.85 6.99
CA GLU A 293 -10.72 21.89 7.39
C GLU A 293 -11.48 21.33 6.18
N ILE A 294 -11.87 22.19 5.23
CA ILE A 294 -12.53 21.78 3.98
C ILE A 294 -11.62 20.85 3.17
N ILE A 295 -10.34 21.18 2.98
CA ILE A 295 -9.44 20.38 2.14
C ILE A 295 -9.01 19.09 2.87
N ASN A 296 -8.48 19.17 4.08
CA ASN A 296 -7.90 18.00 4.75
C ASN A 296 -8.95 17.08 5.40
N ARG A 297 -10.20 17.52 5.57
CA ARG A 297 -11.26 16.73 6.20
C ARG A 297 -12.41 16.49 5.24
N LEU A 298 -13.14 17.53 4.84
CA LEU A 298 -14.33 17.36 3.99
C LEU A 298 -13.99 16.77 2.60
N ALA A 299 -12.99 17.31 1.90
CA ALA A 299 -12.59 16.82 0.59
C ALA A 299 -11.86 15.48 0.69
N MET A 300 -11.11 15.23 1.76
CA MET A 300 -10.52 13.91 2.04
C MET A 300 -11.63 12.86 2.24
N ASP A 301 -12.57 13.10 3.15
CA ASP A 301 -13.66 12.17 3.49
C ASP A 301 -14.56 11.91 2.28
N ILE A 302 -14.90 12.93 1.49
CA ILE A 302 -15.71 12.78 0.27
C ILE A 302 -14.95 12.02 -0.83
N LEU A 303 -13.71 12.41 -1.15
CA LEU A 303 -12.97 11.80 -2.27
C LEU A 303 -12.50 10.39 -1.93
N MET A 304 -11.99 10.15 -0.71
CA MET A 304 -11.61 8.81 -0.27
C MET A 304 -12.85 7.93 -0.03
N GLY A 305 -13.96 8.47 0.48
CA GLY A 305 -15.21 7.73 0.62
C GLY A 305 -15.81 7.32 -0.72
N ALA A 306 -15.83 8.23 -1.70
CA ALA A 306 -16.26 7.92 -3.07
C ALA A 306 -15.32 6.91 -3.74
N GLY A 307 -14.00 7.10 -3.63
CA GLY A 307 -13.00 6.16 -4.15
C GLY A 307 -13.15 4.76 -3.55
N ALA A 308 -13.27 4.67 -2.22
CA ALA A 308 -13.48 3.41 -1.51
C ALA A 308 -14.81 2.73 -1.89
N LEU A 309 -15.88 3.50 -2.11
CA LEU A 309 -17.16 2.96 -2.60
C LEU A 309 -16.99 2.38 -4.01
N LEU A 310 -16.35 3.09 -4.93
CA LEU A 310 -16.10 2.61 -6.31
C LEU A 310 -15.19 1.37 -6.33
N ILE A 311 -14.15 1.34 -5.48
CA ILE A 311 -13.28 0.16 -5.28
C ILE A 311 -14.11 -1.01 -4.76
N ALA A 312 -14.88 -0.83 -3.69
CA ALA A 312 -15.70 -1.89 -3.09
C ALA A 312 -16.79 -2.40 -4.05
N THR A 313 -17.45 -1.51 -4.79
CA THR A 313 -18.44 -1.88 -5.82
C THR A 313 -17.77 -2.69 -6.93
N GLY A 314 -16.59 -2.26 -7.42
CA GLY A 314 -15.82 -3.04 -8.40
C GLY A 314 -15.42 -4.40 -7.84
N THR A 315 -14.81 -4.47 -6.67
CA THR A 315 -14.44 -5.75 -6.02
C THR A 315 -15.66 -6.67 -5.83
N PHE A 316 -16.83 -6.14 -5.49
CA PHE A 316 -18.05 -6.93 -5.39
C PHE A 316 -18.55 -7.43 -6.75
N MET A 317 -18.49 -6.59 -7.79
CA MET A 317 -18.76 -6.99 -9.17
C MET A 317 -17.80 -8.08 -9.67
N ALA A 318 -16.53 -8.06 -9.27
CA ALA A 318 -15.56 -9.12 -9.60
C ALA A 318 -15.87 -10.48 -8.96
N MET A 319 -16.46 -10.51 -7.77
CA MET A 319 -16.78 -11.77 -7.06
C MET A 319 -17.93 -12.55 -7.72
N GLY A 320 -18.81 -11.89 -8.48
CA GLY A 320 -19.88 -12.53 -9.25
C GLY A 320 -19.44 -12.98 -10.66
N GLY A 321 -18.20 -13.44 -10.80
CA GLY A 321 -17.38 -13.44 -12.02
C GLY A 321 -17.83 -14.25 -13.26
N GLY A 322 -19.11 -14.61 -13.39
CA GLY A 322 -19.66 -15.28 -14.58
C GLY A 322 -20.04 -14.35 -15.74
N ASN A 323 -19.76 -13.04 -15.67
CA ASN A 323 -20.05 -12.10 -16.75
C ASN A 323 -18.86 -11.16 -17.02
N GLU A 324 -18.27 -11.27 -18.20
CA GLU A 324 -17.09 -10.51 -18.62
C GLU A 324 -17.30 -8.99 -18.56
N HIS A 325 -18.44 -8.48 -19.03
CA HIS A 325 -18.71 -7.04 -19.00
C HIS A 325 -18.81 -6.50 -17.57
N VAL A 326 -19.33 -7.30 -16.63
CA VAL A 326 -19.32 -6.97 -15.19
C VAL A 326 -17.90 -6.98 -14.63
N TRP A 327 -17.04 -7.91 -15.06
CA TRP A 327 -15.62 -7.97 -14.69
C TRP A 327 -14.79 -6.81 -15.28
N TYR A 328 -15.01 -6.43 -16.54
CA TYR A 328 -14.37 -5.28 -17.17
C TYR A 328 -14.81 -3.96 -16.54
N ALA A 329 -16.12 -3.79 -16.33
CA ALA A 329 -16.67 -2.64 -15.60
C ALA A 329 -16.09 -2.58 -14.18
N SER A 330 -16.00 -3.72 -13.48
CA SER A 330 -15.33 -3.84 -12.17
C SER A 330 -13.90 -3.32 -12.20
N ASN A 331 -13.09 -3.71 -13.18
CA ASN A 331 -11.68 -3.33 -13.27
C ASN A 331 -11.49 -1.84 -13.59
N ILE A 332 -12.33 -1.24 -14.45
CA ILE A 332 -12.36 0.21 -14.63
C ILE A 332 -12.79 0.92 -13.34
N LEU A 333 -13.84 0.40 -12.68
CA LEU A 333 -14.44 1.01 -11.50
C LEU A 333 -13.50 0.99 -10.28
N SER A 334 -12.83 -0.13 -10.04
CA SER A 334 -11.90 -0.32 -8.91
C SER A 334 -10.47 0.15 -9.21
N GLY A 335 -9.95 -0.10 -10.42
CA GLY A 335 -8.60 0.25 -10.82
C GLY A 335 -8.43 1.75 -11.10
N TYR A 336 -9.22 2.31 -12.02
CA TYR A 336 -9.02 3.68 -12.51
C TYR A 336 -9.97 4.69 -11.86
N LEU A 337 -11.28 4.46 -11.90
CA LEU A 337 -12.26 5.39 -11.35
C LEU A 337 -12.17 5.47 -9.81
N GLY A 338 -11.90 4.35 -9.15
CA GLY A 338 -11.69 4.28 -7.70
C GLY A 338 -10.46 5.04 -7.20
N ASN A 339 -9.35 5.01 -7.97
CA ASN A 339 -8.11 5.71 -7.62
C ASN A 339 -8.06 7.17 -8.11
N THR A 340 -8.92 7.56 -9.06
CA THR A 340 -8.98 8.93 -9.60
C THR A 340 -9.28 9.98 -8.50
N PRO A 341 -10.24 9.80 -7.58
CA PRO A 341 -10.46 10.71 -6.45
C PRO A 341 -9.22 10.94 -5.57
N LEU A 342 -8.38 9.93 -5.36
CA LEU A 342 -7.12 10.06 -4.60
C LEU A 342 -6.11 10.93 -5.35
N ALA A 343 -5.99 10.75 -6.67
CA ALA A 343 -5.13 11.59 -7.51
C ALA A 343 -5.61 13.05 -7.57
N LEU A 344 -6.92 13.31 -7.64
CA LEU A 344 -7.46 14.68 -7.54
C LEU A 344 -7.19 15.28 -6.15
N PHE A 345 -7.43 14.52 -5.07
CA PHE A 345 -7.11 14.97 -3.71
C PHE A 345 -5.62 15.34 -3.57
N ALA A 346 -4.73 14.54 -4.15
CA ALA A 346 -3.29 14.81 -4.14
C ALA A 346 -2.92 16.15 -4.79
N ILE A 347 -3.52 16.49 -5.94
CA ILE A 347 -3.30 17.77 -6.63
C ILE A 347 -3.81 18.95 -5.79
N VAL A 348 -5.01 18.84 -5.23
CA VAL A 348 -5.61 19.91 -4.40
C VAL A 348 -4.79 20.13 -3.12
N ASN A 349 -4.46 19.05 -2.41
CA ASN A 349 -3.69 19.12 -1.16
C ASN A 349 -2.25 19.59 -1.38
N SER A 350 -1.56 19.14 -2.43
CA SER A 350 -0.19 19.61 -2.73
C SER A 350 -0.16 21.10 -3.13
N SER A 351 -1.12 21.55 -3.93
CA SER A 351 -1.29 22.97 -4.30
C SER A 351 -1.57 23.83 -3.07
N TRP A 352 -2.44 23.37 -2.18
CA TRP A 352 -2.74 24.04 -0.92
C TRP A 352 -1.55 24.07 0.04
N ALA A 353 -0.80 22.98 0.16
CA ALA A 353 0.42 22.92 0.94
C ALA A 353 1.48 23.91 0.43
N LEU A 354 1.64 24.05 -0.89
CA LEU A 354 2.52 25.04 -1.50
C LEU A 354 2.06 26.49 -1.18
N TYR A 355 0.76 26.77 -1.29
CA TYR A 355 0.18 28.06 -0.91
C TYR A 355 0.42 28.41 0.58
N LEU A 356 0.27 27.43 1.49
CA LEU A 356 0.56 27.60 2.91
C LEU A 356 2.05 27.83 3.18
N ALA A 357 2.94 27.07 2.54
CA ALA A 357 4.39 27.24 2.67
C ALA A 357 4.87 28.61 2.18
N TYR A 358 4.30 29.09 1.07
CA TYR A 358 4.52 30.44 0.53
C TYR A 358 3.98 31.52 1.48
N THR A 359 2.76 31.35 2.00
CA THR A 359 2.16 32.29 2.97
C THR A 359 2.99 32.36 4.26
N ALA A 360 3.44 31.22 4.78
CA ALA A 360 4.36 31.16 5.92
C ALA A 360 5.70 31.88 5.64
N GLN A 361 6.23 31.80 4.41
CA GLN A 361 7.42 32.54 4.00
C GLN A 361 7.19 34.05 3.90
N ARG A 362 6.00 34.46 3.45
CA ARG A 362 5.57 35.87 3.45
C ARG A 362 5.47 36.41 4.87
N HIS A 363 4.90 35.65 5.81
CA HIS A 363 4.85 36.03 7.23
C HIS A 363 6.27 36.30 7.77
N VAL A 364 7.22 35.38 7.56
CA VAL A 364 8.64 35.59 7.95
C VAL A 364 9.22 36.86 7.35
N SER A 365 8.91 37.15 6.09
CA SER A 365 9.46 38.31 5.37
C SER A 365 8.85 39.63 5.84
N ALA A 366 7.56 39.66 6.12
CA ALA A 366 6.84 40.84 6.59
C ALA A 366 7.18 41.18 8.05
N THR A 367 7.42 40.20 8.91
CA THR A 367 7.71 40.42 10.34
C THR A 367 9.19 40.59 10.65
N LYS A 368 10.11 40.64 9.66
CA LYS A 368 11.59 40.73 9.88
C LYS A 368 12.04 41.85 10.82
N ARG A 369 11.27 42.94 10.93
CA ARG A 369 11.58 44.13 11.75
C ARG A 369 10.82 44.17 13.09
N SER A 370 9.95 43.21 13.37
CA SER A 370 9.22 43.10 14.65
C SER A 370 10.12 42.46 15.72
N PRO A 371 10.04 42.85 17.00
CA PRO A 371 10.76 42.16 18.08
C PRO A 371 10.36 40.67 18.17
N ALA A 372 9.08 40.35 17.92
CA ALA A 372 8.58 38.98 17.89
C ALA A 372 8.94 38.17 16.62
N ALA A 373 9.83 38.68 15.74
CA ALA A 373 10.22 38.01 14.49
C ALA A 373 10.71 36.56 14.68
N ALA A 374 11.40 36.27 15.79
CA ALA A 374 11.87 34.93 16.10
C ALA A 374 10.73 33.92 16.32
N LEU A 375 9.66 34.34 17.01
CA LEU A 375 8.47 33.51 17.29
C LEU A 375 7.68 33.24 15.99
N VAL A 376 7.49 34.27 15.16
CA VAL A 376 6.87 34.12 13.82
C VAL A 376 7.71 33.21 12.93
N LYS A 377 9.05 33.35 12.92
CA LYS A 377 9.95 32.48 12.16
C LYS A 377 9.86 31.02 12.63
N ARG A 378 9.84 30.77 13.93
CA ARG A 378 9.65 29.44 14.54
C ARG A 378 8.31 28.82 14.12
N ARG A 379 7.21 29.59 14.20
CA ARG A 379 5.87 29.18 13.75
C ARG A 379 5.87 28.81 12.27
N SER A 380 6.33 29.71 11.39
CA SER A 380 6.36 29.50 9.95
C SER A 380 7.24 28.32 9.53
N ARG A 381 8.37 28.06 10.20
CA ARG A 381 9.22 26.91 9.88
C ARG A 381 8.55 25.57 10.22
N ASN A 382 7.83 25.48 11.34
CA ASN A 382 7.05 24.28 11.67
C ASN A 382 5.92 24.02 10.66
N VAL A 383 5.27 25.07 10.15
CA VAL A 383 4.27 24.98 9.06
C VAL A 383 4.94 24.54 7.76
N GLN A 384 6.08 25.12 7.38
CA GLN A 384 6.79 24.78 6.15
C GLN A 384 7.27 23.32 6.12
N VAL A 385 7.78 22.78 7.23
CA VAL A 385 8.16 21.36 7.33
C VAL A 385 6.93 20.45 7.14
N PHE A 386 5.80 20.80 7.77
CA PHE A 386 4.55 20.07 7.58
C PHE A 386 4.07 20.12 6.12
N CYS A 387 4.00 21.31 5.53
CA CYS A 387 3.54 21.49 4.15
C CYS A 387 4.45 20.79 3.14
N LEU A 388 5.77 20.79 3.35
CA LEU A 388 6.71 20.07 2.50
C LEU A 388 6.40 18.57 2.51
N ILE A 389 6.41 17.95 3.69
CA ILE A 389 6.23 16.49 3.84
C ILE A 389 4.81 16.05 3.43
N ASN A 390 3.78 16.79 3.83
CA ASN A 390 2.39 16.52 3.45
C ASN A 390 2.17 16.69 1.94
N GLY A 391 2.75 17.74 1.33
CA GLY A 391 2.66 17.99 -0.09
C GLY A 391 3.38 16.94 -0.93
N THR A 392 4.60 16.55 -0.56
CA THR A 392 5.34 15.49 -1.26
C THR A 392 4.68 14.12 -1.09
N ALA A 393 4.22 13.79 0.13
CA ALA A 393 3.53 12.54 0.38
C ALA A 393 2.19 12.45 -0.38
N ALA A 394 1.48 13.57 -0.53
CA ALA A 394 0.29 13.63 -1.37
C ALA A 394 0.60 13.37 -2.85
N VAL A 395 1.63 14.02 -3.41
CA VAL A 395 2.04 13.77 -4.82
C VAL A 395 2.47 12.33 -5.03
N VAL A 396 3.33 11.78 -4.16
CA VAL A 396 3.77 10.37 -4.25
C VAL A 396 2.58 9.41 -4.06
N GLY A 397 1.65 9.73 -3.16
CA GLY A 397 0.43 8.94 -2.95
C GLY A 397 -0.51 8.94 -4.16
N GLY A 398 -0.73 10.09 -4.79
CA GLY A 398 -1.58 10.21 -5.99
C GLY A 398 -0.95 9.60 -7.25
N VAL A 399 0.38 9.69 -7.41
CA VAL A 399 1.10 8.95 -8.46
C VAL A 399 1.06 7.45 -8.16
N GLY A 400 1.30 7.06 -6.91
CA GLY A 400 1.22 5.68 -6.45
C GLY A 400 -0.15 5.06 -6.71
N SER A 401 -1.25 5.74 -6.37
CA SER A 401 -2.62 5.23 -6.58
C SER A 401 -2.97 5.03 -8.06
N MET A 402 -2.44 5.85 -8.95
CA MET A 402 -2.59 5.65 -10.41
C MET A 402 -1.71 4.51 -10.92
N LEU A 403 -0.49 4.35 -10.39
CA LEU A 403 0.40 3.26 -10.77
C LEU A 403 -0.06 1.90 -10.20
N THR A 404 -0.71 1.85 -9.04
CA THR A 404 -1.27 0.59 -8.48
C THR A 404 -2.38 -0.01 -9.36
N ALA A 405 -3.00 0.77 -10.24
CA ALA A 405 -3.95 0.25 -11.23
C ALA A 405 -3.28 -0.60 -12.35
N THR A 406 -1.95 -0.54 -12.47
CA THR A 406 -1.19 -1.21 -13.56
C THR A 406 0.07 -1.95 -13.11
N ARG A 407 0.60 -1.67 -11.91
CA ARG A 407 1.92 -2.14 -11.46
C ARG A 407 1.92 -2.46 -9.97
N TRP A 408 2.12 -3.73 -9.63
CA TRP A 408 2.14 -4.20 -8.23
C TRP A 408 3.22 -3.50 -7.37
N TRP A 409 4.38 -3.17 -7.94
CA TRP A 409 5.45 -2.52 -7.20
C TRP A 409 5.09 -1.10 -6.73
N ALA A 410 4.05 -0.48 -7.31
CA ALA A 410 3.56 0.83 -6.88
C ALA A 410 3.03 0.81 -5.43
N TYR A 411 2.57 -0.34 -4.91
CA TYR A 411 2.23 -0.49 -3.50
C TYR A 411 3.44 -0.24 -2.57
N VAL A 412 4.67 -0.53 -3.03
CA VAL A 412 5.91 -0.25 -2.28
C VAL A 412 6.17 1.26 -2.18
N LEU A 413 5.80 2.06 -3.21
CA LEU A 413 5.87 3.52 -3.14
C LEU A 413 4.92 4.13 -2.10
N LEU A 414 3.84 3.42 -1.73
CA LEU A 414 2.86 3.91 -0.75
C LEU A 414 3.35 3.73 0.69
N ALA A 415 4.30 2.83 0.99
CA ALA A 415 4.81 2.65 2.35
C ALA A 415 5.47 3.93 2.94
N PRO A 416 6.34 4.67 2.22
CA PRO A 416 6.78 6.01 2.63
C PRO A 416 5.66 7.03 2.83
N VAL A 417 4.56 6.93 2.08
CA VAL A 417 3.39 7.82 2.21
C VAL A 417 2.65 7.56 3.53
N VAL A 418 2.48 6.29 3.92
CA VAL A 418 1.91 5.91 5.22
C VAL A 418 2.76 6.43 6.38
N VAL A 419 4.08 6.23 6.33
CA VAL A 419 5.03 6.77 7.35
C VAL A 419 4.95 8.30 7.42
N SER A 420 4.88 8.97 6.26
CA SER A 420 4.72 10.42 6.17
C SER A 420 3.39 10.90 6.76
N SER A 421 2.30 10.15 6.60
CA SER A 421 0.99 10.46 7.20
C SER A 421 1.04 10.39 8.73
N ILE A 422 1.66 9.34 9.29
CA ILE A 422 1.88 9.21 10.75
C ILE A 422 2.70 10.39 11.28
N PHE A 423 3.80 10.74 10.59
CA PHE A 423 4.60 11.92 10.92
C PHE A 423 3.76 13.21 10.87
N CYS A 424 3.01 13.43 9.78
CA CYS A 424 2.18 14.62 9.60
C CYS A 424 1.13 14.75 10.70
N ASN A 425 0.47 13.67 11.12
CA ASN A 425 -0.51 13.68 12.20
C ASN A 425 0.14 14.07 13.54
N PHE A 426 1.26 13.43 13.88
CA PHE A 426 2.03 13.74 15.09
C PHE A 426 2.55 15.18 15.10
N TRP A 427 3.14 15.61 13.98
CA TRP A 427 3.70 16.95 13.81
C TRP A 427 2.61 18.02 13.83
N TRP A 428 1.44 17.75 13.24
CA TRP A 428 0.29 18.64 13.34
C TRP A 428 -0.11 18.82 14.81
N ARG A 429 -0.45 17.75 15.52
CA ARG A 429 -0.85 17.80 16.94
C ARG A 429 0.21 18.48 17.82
N ARG A 430 1.49 18.14 17.65
CA ARG A 430 2.57 18.63 18.53
C ARG A 430 3.15 19.99 18.16
N ARG A 431 3.13 20.41 16.90
CA ARG A 431 3.86 21.61 16.40
C ARG A 431 3.00 22.61 15.62
N VAL A 432 1.96 22.17 14.90
CA VAL A 432 1.23 23.04 13.95
C VAL A 432 -0.17 23.43 14.42
N GLY A 433 -1.01 22.49 14.85
CA GLY A 433 -2.38 22.77 15.28
C GLY A 433 -2.43 23.68 16.51
N TYR A 434 -3.53 24.41 16.65
CA TYR A 434 -3.85 25.21 17.82
C TYR A 434 -5.37 25.35 17.96
N THR A 435 -5.85 25.66 19.16
CA THR A 435 -7.24 26.05 19.39
C THR A 435 -7.32 27.57 19.38
N ARG A 436 -8.18 28.13 18.53
CA ARG A 436 -8.38 29.58 18.47
C ARG A 436 -9.14 30.07 19.70
N THR A 437 -8.67 31.16 20.30
CA THR A 437 -9.43 31.93 21.30
C THR A 437 -10.05 33.17 20.67
N ARG A 438 -11.23 33.60 21.15
CA ARG A 438 -11.93 34.80 20.66
C ARG A 438 -11.18 36.09 21.07
N THR A 439 -10.17 36.49 20.32
CA THR A 439 -9.50 37.78 20.51
C THR A 439 -10.34 38.93 19.95
N ARG A 440 -10.38 40.06 20.67
CA ARG A 440 -10.81 41.34 20.07
C ARG A 440 -9.81 41.76 18.99
N LEU A 441 -10.20 42.71 18.13
CA LEU A 441 -9.27 43.30 17.16
C LEU A 441 -8.18 44.06 17.95
N LEU A 442 -6.94 43.63 17.77
CA LEU A 442 -5.76 44.10 18.49
C LEU A 442 -4.91 44.98 17.56
N SER A 443 -4.21 45.97 18.11
CA SER A 443 -3.17 46.70 17.37
C SER A 443 -1.95 45.79 17.12
N ALA A 444 -1.03 46.21 16.26
CA ALA A 444 0.20 45.46 16.00
C ALA A 444 1.02 45.23 17.28
N ASP A 445 1.11 46.26 18.13
CA ASP A 445 1.90 46.25 19.36
C ASP A 445 1.24 45.40 20.45
N ASP A 446 -0.10 45.42 20.55
CA ASP A 446 -0.83 44.52 21.44
C ASP A 446 -0.64 43.04 21.06
N ILE A 447 -0.62 42.72 19.75
CA ILE A 447 -0.37 41.34 19.28
C ILE A 447 1.04 40.90 19.63
N VAL A 448 2.04 41.79 19.48
CA VAL A 448 3.44 41.52 19.85
C VAL A 448 3.55 41.25 21.35
N SER A 449 3.00 42.12 22.20
CA SER A 449 3.02 41.98 23.65
C SER A 449 2.34 40.67 24.13
N ASP A 450 1.14 40.36 23.60
CA ASP A 450 0.44 39.12 23.92
C ASP A 450 1.19 37.86 23.44
N LEU A 451 1.91 37.95 22.31
CA LEU A 451 2.68 36.85 21.73
C LEU A 451 3.93 36.54 22.56
N GLU A 452 4.68 37.59 22.96
CA GLU A 452 5.84 37.46 23.83
C GLU A 452 5.44 36.93 25.21
N PHE A 453 4.36 37.45 25.80
CA PHE A 453 3.81 36.93 27.04
C PHE A 453 3.39 35.45 26.94
N ALA A 454 2.69 35.06 25.86
CA ALA A 454 2.27 33.68 25.66
C ALA A 454 3.46 32.71 25.50
N ALA A 455 4.50 33.12 24.76
CA ALA A 455 5.72 32.33 24.62
C ALA A 455 6.47 32.17 25.96
N TRP A 456 6.55 33.22 26.76
CA TRP A 456 7.14 33.19 28.10
C TRP A 456 6.34 32.31 29.07
N ALA A 457 5.02 32.48 29.15
CA ALA A 457 4.15 31.74 30.06
C ALA A 457 4.17 30.22 29.80
N ASP A 458 4.21 29.80 28.52
CA ASP A 458 4.38 28.39 28.13
C ASP A 458 5.70 27.78 28.65
N VAL A 459 6.80 28.54 28.63
CA VAL A 459 8.10 28.06 29.13
C VAL A 459 8.08 27.95 30.66
N ILE A 460 7.61 29.00 31.35
CA ILE A 460 7.55 29.04 32.82
C ILE A 460 6.68 27.90 33.38
N LEU A 461 5.51 27.65 32.80
CA LEU A 461 4.61 26.60 33.26
C LEU A 461 5.16 25.18 33.01
N ARG A 462 5.92 24.95 31.94
CA ARG A 462 6.52 23.62 31.67
C ARG A 462 7.74 23.30 32.54
N GLN A 463 8.51 24.31 32.94
CA GLN A 463 9.70 24.13 33.78
C GLN A 463 9.37 24.01 35.27
N SER A 464 8.09 24.07 35.63
CA SER A 464 7.62 24.29 36.99
C SER A 464 6.72 23.15 37.49
N ALA A 465 7.22 22.37 38.45
CA ALA A 465 6.39 21.51 39.30
C ALA A 465 5.83 22.26 40.54
N SER A 466 5.69 23.60 40.46
CA SER A 466 5.18 24.42 41.55
C SER A 466 3.69 24.17 41.78
N SER A 467 3.29 24.10 43.05
CA SER A 467 1.89 23.99 43.48
C SER A 467 1.04 25.25 43.21
N ARG A 468 1.64 26.40 42.91
CA ARG A 468 0.94 27.68 42.69
C ARG A 468 1.43 28.43 41.44
N PRO A 469 1.03 28.03 40.23
CA PRO A 469 1.52 28.61 38.97
C PRO A 469 1.20 30.09 38.76
N LEU A 470 0.04 30.60 39.19
CA LEU A 470 -0.37 32.01 39.05
C LEU A 470 0.64 32.96 39.69
N SER A 471 1.23 32.57 40.82
CA SER A 471 2.24 33.36 41.55
C SER A 471 3.49 33.73 40.74
N ARG A 472 3.73 33.04 39.61
CA ARG A 472 4.85 33.32 38.68
C ARG A 472 4.41 34.10 37.43
N LEU A 473 3.11 34.16 37.15
CA LEU A 473 2.54 34.76 35.94
C LEU A 473 1.95 36.17 36.16
N MET A 474 1.70 36.56 37.41
CA MET A 474 1.17 37.86 37.80
C MET A 474 1.75 38.35 39.14
N ALA A 475 1.67 39.66 39.38
CA ALA A 475 2.20 40.28 40.59
C ALA A 475 1.34 40.05 41.83
N ASP A 476 0.01 39.98 41.69
CA ASP A 476 -0.93 39.80 42.80
C ASP A 476 -1.84 38.57 42.57
N PRO A 477 -1.38 37.36 42.94
CA PRO A 477 -2.19 36.14 42.87
C PRO A 477 -3.19 36.02 44.05
N GLY A 478 -3.15 36.92 45.04
CA GLY A 478 -4.03 36.89 46.21
C GLY A 478 -5.35 37.65 46.01
N SER A 479 -5.36 38.64 45.12
CA SER A 479 -6.54 39.43 44.78
C SER A 479 -7.41 38.73 43.74
N LEU A 480 -8.56 38.19 44.19
CA LEU A 480 -9.56 37.57 43.29
C LEU A 480 -9.97 38.49 42.12
N PRO A 481 -10.21 39.80 42.30
CA PRO A 481 -10.47 40.71 41.18
C PRO A 481 -9.33 40.82 40.17
N GLU A 482 -8.07 40.81 40.59
CA GLU A 482 -6.92 40.81 39.67
C GLU A 482 -6.83 39.48 38.91
N VAL A 483 -6.88 38.36 39.63
CA VAL A 483 -6.82 37.00 39.06
C VAL A 483 -7.92 36.79 38.01
N LEU A 484 -9.18 37.10 38.33
CA LEU A 484 -10.29 36.96 37.40
C LEU A 484 -10.15 37.89 36.17
N ARG A 485 -9.67 39.13 36.35
CA ARG A 485 -9.40 40.05 35.24
C ARG A 485 -8.26 39.55 34.34
N TRP A 486 -7.21 38.98 34.91
CA TRP A 486 -6.11 38.37 34.17
C TRP A 486 -6.57 37.11 33.42
N LEU A 487 -7.33 36.22 34.06
CA LEU A 487 -7.94 35.04 33.42
C LEU A 487 -8.84 35.44 32.24
N ARG A 488 -9.57 36.56 32.35
CA ARG A 488 -10.33 37.12 31.23
C ARG A 488 -9.43 37.66 30.13
N ARG A 489 -8.37 38.41 30.46
CA ARG A 489 -7.41 39.00 29.51
C ARG A 489 -6.63 37.96 28.71
N HIS A 490 -6.33 36.83 29.32
CA HIS A 490 -5.63 35.69 28.71
C HIS A 490 -6.58 34.56 28.28
N HIS A 491 -7.90 34.73 28.43
CA HIS A 491 -8.95 33.82 27.95
C HIS A 491 -8.92 32.41 28.57
N LEU A 492 -8.63 32.31 29.87
CA LEU A 492 -8.76 31.10 30.70
C LEU A 492 -9.99 31.15 31.62
N LEU A 493 -10.71 32.28 31.64
CA LEU A 493 -11.89 32.47 32.50
C LEU A 493 -12.95 31.37 32.28
N SER A 494 -13.24 31.00 31.03
CA SER A 494 -14.25 29.99 30.72
C SER A 494 -13.91 28.61 31.29
N ASP A 495 -12.64 28.19 31.21
CA ASP A 495 -12.18 26.92 31.79
C ASP A 495 -12.26 26.95 33.33
N VAL A 496 -11.99 28.11 33.95
CA VAL A 496 -12.15 28.32 35.39
C VAL A 496 -13.63 28.35 35.80
N CYS A 497 -14.54 28.93 35.01
CA CYS A 497 -15.99 28.84 35.26
C CYS A 497 -16.47 27.38 35.26
N VAL A 498 -16.03 26.58 34.28
CA VAL A 498 -16.35 25.14 34.22
C VAL A 498 -15.74 24.37 35.39
N ALA A 499 -14.51 24.68 35.80
CA ALA A 499 -13.90 24.05 36.97
C ALA A 499 -14.65 24.42 38.28
N ALA A 500 -14.99 25.70 38.47
CA ALA A 500 -15.73 26.18 39.64
C ALA A 500 -17.14 25.60 39.74
N ALA A 501 -17.88 25.51 38.62
CA ALA A 501 -19.20 24.88 38.56
C ALA A 501 -19.19 23.38 38.92
N ASN A 502 -18.05 22.70 38.72
CA ASN A 502 -17.86 21.30 39.10
C ASN A 502 -17.25 21.11 40.50
N HIS A 503 -16.73 22.17 41.14
CA HIS A 503 -16.07 22.05 42.43
C HIS A 503 -17.09 21.88 43.59
N PRO A 504 -16.97 20.84 44.46
CA PRO A 504 -18.01 20.49 45.44
C PRO A 504 -18.42 21.61 46.41
N GLN A 505 -17.49 22.51 46.76
CA GLN A 505 -17.76 23.61 47.70
C GLN A 505 -18.24 24.89 47.01
N LEU A 506 -17.97 25.08 45.72
CA LEU A 506 -18.36 26.28 44.97
C LEU A 506 -19.70 26.08 44.27
N ARG A 507 -19.94 24.87 43.74
CA ARG A 507 -21.18 24.49 43.04
C ARG A 507 -22.46 24.88 43.79
N PRO A 508 -22.64 24.60 45.10
CA PRO A 508 -23.88 24.96 45.80
C PRO A 508 -24.13 26.47 45.89
N ALA A 509 -23.07 27.29 45.91
CA ALA A 509 -23.17 28.75 45.91
C ALA A 509 -23.42 29.34 44.52
N LEU A 510 -23.01 28.63 43.45
CA LEU A 510 -23.24 29.01 42.06
C LEU A 510 -24.61 28.54 41.54
N THR A 511 -25.12 27.40 42.01
CA THR A 511 -26.40 26.81 41.56
C THR A 511 -27.55 27.10 42.53
N THR A 512 -27.60 28.30 43.13
CA THR A 512 -28.61 28.69 44.12
C THR A 512 -30.02 28.93 43.54
N SER A 513 -30.13 28.93 42.20
CA SER A 513 -31.37 29.11 41.44
C SER A 513 -31.89 27.78 40.88
N ALA A 514 -33.20 27.57 40.90
CA ALA A 514 -33.87 26.40 40.31
C ALA A 514 -34.00 26.48 38.77
N THR A 515 -32.96 26.99 38.10
CA THR A 515 -32.91 27.16 36.64
C THR A 515 -32.15 26.03 35.97
N THR A 516 -32.58 25.63 34.77
CA THR A 516 -31.92 24.61 33.94
C THR A 516 -30.66 25.12 33.25
N GLU A 517 -30.46 26.44 33.22
CA GLU A 517 -29.31 27.12 32.62
C GLU A 517 -28.60 27.97 33.69
N LEU A 518 -27.28 28.03 33.58
CA LEU A 518 -26.38 28.73 34.50
C LEU A 518 -25.40 29.59 33.69
N ASP A 519 -25.57 30.91 33.74
CA ASP A 519 -24.61 31.86 33.16
C ASP A 519 -23.54 32.21 34.20
N LEU A 520 -22.26 32.21 33.79
CA LEU A 520 -21.10 32.42 34.66
C LEU A 520 -20.07 33.32 33.99
N GLY A 521 -20.07 34.59 34.39
CA GLY A 521 -19.11 35.59 33.99
C GLY A 521 -18.25 36.10 35.15
N LEU A 522 -17.67 37.28 34.93
CA LEU A 522 -16.87 37.98 35.93
C LEU A 522 -17.70 38.49 37.12
N PRO A 523 -18.91 39.07 36.93
CA PRO A 523 -19.71 39.57 38.05
C PRO A 523 -20.15 38.47 39.01
N GLU A 524 -20.56 37.31 38.49
CA GLU A 524 -21.13 36.21 39.28
C GLU A 524 -20.06 35.55 40.15
N LEU A 525 -18.85 35.37 39.62
CA LEU A 525 -17.70 34.89 40.38
C LEU A 525 -17.21 35.89 41.44
N LEU A 526 -17.35 37.20 41.19
CA LEU A 526 -17.03 38.25 42.17
C LEU A 526 -18.12 38.38 43.26
N ALA A 527 -19.37 38.04 42.94
CA ALA A 527 -20.50 38.07 43.88
C ALA A 527 -20.53 36.87 44.85
N LEU A 528 -19.64 35.89 44.69
CA LEU A 528 -19.51 34.77 45.63
C LEU A 528 -19.19 35.28 47.05
N PRO A 529 -19.66 34.57 48.11
CA PRO A 529 -19.30 34.89 49.49
C PRO A 529 -17.78 34.94 49.71
N PRO A 530 -17.23 35.93 50.46
CA PRO A 530 -15.80 36.05 50.69
C PRO A 530 -15.13 34.80 51.30
N ALA A 531 -15.88 34.01 52.05
CA ALA A 531 -15.43 32.73 52.62
C ALA A 531 -15.13 31.64 51.57
N LEU A 532 -15.55 31.83 50.31
CA LEU A 532 -15.31 30.93 49.17
C LEU A 532 -14.27 31.47 48.18
N HIS A 533 -13.77 32.71 48.38
CA HIS A 533 -12.76 33.31 47.51
C HIS A 533 -11.42 32.55 47.51
N PRO A 534 -10.88 32.05 48.65
CA PRO A 534 -9.66 31.24 48.64
C PRO A 534 -9.78 29.97 47.80
N GLN A 535 -10.92 29.27 47.88
CA GLN A 535 -11.20 28.05 47.13
C GLN A 535 -11.31 28.34 45.64
N LEU A 536 -11.89 29.47 45.24
CA LEU A 536 -11.93 29.88 43.83
C LEU A 536 -10.52 30.25 43.32
N LEU A 537 -9.67 30.85 44.15
CA LEU A 537 -8.26 31.10 43.82
C LEU A 537 -7.48 29.78 43.65
N ASP A 538 -7.63 28.82 44.56
CA ASP A 538 -6.98 27.50 44.43
C ASP A 538 -7.48 26.73 43.19
N VAL A 539 -8.78 26.77 42.88
CA VAL A 539 -9.34 26.19 41.64
C VAL A 539 -8.80 26.89 40.39
N ALA A 540 -8.60 28.21 40.42
CA ALA A 540 -7.98 28.95 39.33
C ALA A 540 -6.51 28.53 39.15
N ASP A 541 -5.75 28.39 40.25
CA ASP A 541 -4.34 28.00 40.23
C ASP A 541 -4.16 26.58 39.69
N GLU A 542 -4.99 25.62 40.15
CA GLU A 542 -5.02 24.25 39.63
C GLU A 542 -5.37 24.21 38.12
N CYS A 543 -6.39 24.97 37.71
CA CYS A 543 -6.81 25.04 36.31
C CYS A 543 -5.68 25.60 35.41
N VAL A 544 -4.98 26.64 35.85
CA VAL A 544 -3.82 27.20 35.13
C VAL A 544 -2.64 26.22 35.11
N GLY A 545 -2.39 25.49 36.19
CA GLY A 545 -1.37 24.43 36.22
C GLY A 545 -1.66 23.30 35.23
N ARG A 546 -2.93 22.86 35.17
CA ARG A 546 -3.37 21.75 34.31
C ARG A 546 -3.44 22.12 32.82
N LEU A 547 -3.96 23.30 32.49
CA LEU A 547 -4.28 23.68 31.09
C LEU A 547 -3.34 24.76 30.52
N GLY A 548 -2.76 25.61 31.36
CA GLY A 548 -2.05 26.83 30.94
C GLY A 548 -0.90 26.58 29.96
N ALA A 549 -0.07 25.54 30.18
CA ALA A 549 1.05 25.21 29.29
C ALA A 549 0.63 24.71 27.89
N LEU A 550 -0.60 24.22 27.72
CA LEU A 550 -1.15 23.90 26.41
C LEU A 550 -1.83 25.12 25.79
N HIS A 551 -2.58 25.87 26.61
CA HIS A 551 -3.28 27.09 26.23
C HIS A 551 -2.34 28.17 25.69
N PHE A 552 -1.30 28.55 26.46
CA PHE A 552 -0.35 29.58 26.03
C PHE A 552 0.46 29.16 24.80
N ARG A 553 0.74 27.87 24.64
CA ARG A 553 1.34 27.32 23.41
C ARG A 553 0.43 27.42 22.19
N HIS A 554 -0.88 27.24 22.36
CA HIS A 554 -1.86 27.45 21.29
C HIS A 554 -1.99 28.95 20.98
N ARG A 555 -1.99 29.79 22.02
CA ARG A 555 -2.00 31.26 21.88
C ARG A 555 -0.76 31.80 21.17
N GLU A 556 0.45 31.31 21.48
CA GLU A 556 1.70 31.61 20.75
C GLU A 556 1.52 31.36 19.25
N ARG A 557 1.02 30.19 18.87
CA ARG A 557 0.84 29.79 17.47
C ARG A 557 -0.16 30.67 16.73
N PHE A 558 -1.31 30.93 17.36
CA PHE A 558 -2.36 31.78 16.79
C PHE A 558 -1.88 33.23 16.62
N LEU A 559 -1.28 33.83 17.64
CA LEU A 559 -0.82 35.21 17.60
C LEU A 559 0.37 35.41 16.64
N ALA A 560 1.31 34.46 16.58
CA ALA A 560 2.40 34.50 15.59
C ALA A 560 1.87 34.43 14.16
N GLU A 561 0.80 33.67 13.91
CA GLU A 561 0.15 33.61 12.61
C GLU A 561 -0.70 34.86 12.31
N LEU A 562 -1.38 35.41 13.31
CA LEU A 562 -2.15 36.65 13.20
C LEU A 562 -1.24 37.85 12.91
N LEU A 563 -0.10 37.97 13.60
CA LEU A 563 0.92 39.01 13.38
C LEU A 563 1.50 38.91 11.95
N GLY A 564 1.83 37.70 11.51
CA GLY A 564 2.29 37.44 10.14
C GLY A 564 1.26 37.88 9.09
N SER A 565 -0.01 37.53 9.30
CA SER A 565 -1.14 37.99 8.47
C SER A 565 -1.31 39.50 8.50
N TYR A 566 -1.21 40.14 9.68
CA TYR A 566 -1.37 41.58 9.86
C TYR A 566 -0.28 42.35 9.11
N CYS A 567 0.99 42.02 9.32
CA CYS A 567 2.11 42.66 8.61
C CYS A 567 2.07 42.40 7.09
N CYS A 568 1.54 41.26 6.64
CA CYS A 568 1.36 40.98 5.20
C CYS A 568 0.26 41.81 4.53
N ILE A 569 -0.71 42.33 5.29
CA ILE A 569 -1.83 43.14 4.79
C ILE A 569 -1.54 44.64 5.00
N GLY A 570 -1.00 45.02 6.16
CA GLY A 570 -0.62 46.38 6.53
C GLY A 570 0.49 47.01 5.67
N GLY A 571 1.09 46.26 4.74
CA GLY A 571 1.92 46.81 3.67
C GLY A 571 1.14 47.63 2.62
N ARG A 572 -0.19 47.73 2.73
CA ARG A 572 -1.04 48.72 2.05
C ARG A 572 -2.12 49.21 3.02
N ALA A 573 -1.86 50.34 3.68
CA ALA A 573 -2.92 51.08 4.36
C ALA A 573 -3.93 51.62 3.33
N PRO A 574 -5.23 51.48 3.63
CA PRO A 574 -6.14 52.62 3.61
C PRO A 574 -6.58 52.94 5.04
N ASP A 575 -7.01 54.18 5.23
CA ASP A 575 -7.19 54.78 6.56
C ASP A 575 -8.28 54.11 7.41
N VAL A 576 -8.08 54.16 8.73
CA VAL A 576 -8.97 53.55 9.73
C VAL A 576 -10.10 54.52 10.06
N GLU A 577 -11.07 54.66 9.16
CA GLU A 577 -12.24 55.52 9.42
C GLU A 577 -13.54 55.08 8.70
N GLU A 578 -13.76 53.78 8.50
CA GLU A 578 -15.02 53.31 7.87
C GLU A 578 -15.50 51.91 8.33
N ALA A 579 -15.44 51.63 9.63
CA ALA A 579 -15.89 50.36 10.23
C ALA A 579 -16.83 50.50 11.45
N GLU A 580 -17.49 51.66 11.61
CA GLU A 580 -18.59 51.90 12.58
C GLU A 580 -19.91 52.27 11.87
N LYS A 581 -20.27 51.51 10.83
CA LYS A 581 -21.62 51.48 10.23
C LYS A 581 -22.05 50.04 9.96
#